data_AF-A0A7X5QIB6-F1
#
_entry.id   AF-A0A7X5QIB6-F1
#
_cell.length_a   1.000
_cell.length_b   1.000
_cell.length_c   1.000
_cell.angle_alpha   90.00
_cell.angle_beta   90.00
_cell.angle_gamma   90.00
#
_symmetry.space_group_name_H-M   'P 1'
#
loop_
_entity.id
_entity.type
_entity.pdbx_description
1 polymer ?
#
loop_
_entity_poly.entity_id
_entity_poly.type
_entity_poly.pdbx_seq_one_letter_code
_entity_poly.pdbx_strand_id
1 'polypeptide(L)' 'MLLGDTTDHGGKVITAIDDYTHKGIPIAGKGDWVECPQCKGVFPI' A
#
# COMPACT_ATOMS: atom_id res chain seq x y z
N MET A 1 2.59 3.30 5.72
CA MET A 1 1.35 3.52 4.94
C MET A 1 0.32 2.49 5.38
N LEU A 2 -0.95 2.78 5.19
CA LEU A 2 -2.06 1.87 5.49
C LEU A 2 -2.62 1.28 4.20
N LEU A 3 -3.31 0.16 4.31
CA LEU A 3 -4.02 -0.42 3.18
C LEU A 3 -4.97 0.64 2.56
N GLY A 4 -4.78 0.89 1.27
CA GLY A 4 -5.56 1.86 0.51
C GLY A 4 -5.07 3.30 0.53
N ASP A 5 -3.97 3.63 1.23
CA ASP A 5 -3.33 4.94 1.14
C ASP A 5 -2.86 5.23 -0.30
N THR A 6 -2.87 6.51 -0.67
CA THR A 6 -2.41 6.99 -1.98
C THR A 6 -0.94 7.44 -1.93
N THR A 7 -0.17 7.15 -2.97
CA THR A 7 1.23 7.59 -3.14
C THR A 7 1.33 8.89 -3.96
N ASP A 8 2.50 9.51 -3.99
CA ASP A 8 2.78 10.74 -4.75
C ASP A 8 2.68 10.57 -6.28
N HIS A 9 2.78 9.34 -6.79
CA HIS A 9 2.48 8.98 -8.19
C HIS A 9 1.01 8.61 -8.42
N GLY A 10 0.12 8.87 -7.45
CA GLY A 10 -1.30 8.52 -7.50
C GLY A 10 -1.58 7.02 -7.39
N GLY A 11 -0.59 6.23 -6.97
CA GLY A 11 -0.76 4.80 -6.74
C GLY A 11 -1.51 4.51 -5.46
N LYS A 12 -1.99 3.27 -5.31
CA LYS A 12 -2.72 2.82 -4.12
C LYS A 12 -2.02 1.63 -3.49
N VAL A 13 -1.86 1.64 -2.17
CA VAL A 13 -1.41 0.47 -1.40
C VAL A 13 -2.47 -0.62 -1.49
N ILE A 14 -2.10 -1.80 -2.00
CA ILE A 14 -3.04 -2.90 -2.31
C ILE A 14 -2.88 -4.14 -1.42
N THR A 15 -1.78 -4.26 -0.68
CA THR A 15 -1.58 -5.32 0.33
C THR A 15 -1.06 -4.75 1.64
N ALA A 16 -1.29 -5.47 2.73
CA ALA A 16 -0.80 -5.14 4.06
C ALA A 16 -0.72 -6.41 4.93
N ILE A 17 -0.01 -6.33 6.05
CA ILE A 17 -0.04 -7.36 7.09
C ILE A 17 -1.23 -7.11 8.03
N ASP A 18 -2.06 -8.15 8.24
CA ASP A 18 -3.28 -8.04 9.06
C ASP A 18 -3.02 -8.07 10.58
N ASP A 19 -1.84 -8.52 11.01
CA ASP A 19 -1.47 -8.63 12.44
C ASP A 19 -1.37 -7.26 13.14
N TYR A 20 -1.14 -6.19 12.37
CA TYR A 20 -0.96 -4.85 12.90
C TYR A 20 -1.88 -3.86 12.20
N THR A 21 -2.67 -3.14 12.99
CA THR A 21 -3.59 -2.13 12.46
C THR A 21 -3.32 -0.75 13.09
N HIS A 22 -3.54 0.30 12.31
CA HIS A 22 -3.65 1.67 12.79
C HIS A 22 -5.09 2.13 12.60
N LYS A 23 -5.79 2.43 13.71
CA LYS A 23 -7.22 2.80 13.69
C LYS A 23 -8.10 1.77 12.96
N GLY A 24 -7.76 0.48 13.08
CA GLY A 24 -8.48 -0.61 12.44
C GLY A 24 -8.15 -0.86 10.96
N ILE A 25 -7.21 -0.10 10.38
CA ILE A 25 -6.73 -0.33 9.01
C ILE A 25 -5.38 -1.06 9.06
N PRO A 26 -5.20 -2.16 8.30
CA PRO A 26 -3.93 -2.88 8.23
C PRO A 26 -2.75 -1.98 7.84
N ILE A 27 -1.61 -2.18 8.49
CA ILE A 27 -0.38 -1.44 8.24
C ILE A 27 0.40 -2.16 7.13
N ALA A 28 0.77 -1.43 6.08
CA ALA A 28 1.61 -1.97 5.03
C ALA A 28 3.10 -1.78 5.36
N GLY A 29 3.90 -2.80 5.07
CA GLY A 29 5.32 -2.86 5.40
C GLY A 29 6.17 -3.53 4.31
N LYS A 30 7.33 -4.06 4.70
CA LYS A 30 8.23 -4.74 3.77
C LYS A 30 7.54 -5.99 3.19
N GLY A 31 7.49 -6.06 1.86
CA GLY A 31 6.85 -7.18 1.14
C GLY A 31 5.44 -6.86 0.65
N ASP A 32 4.91 -5.68 1.01
CA ASP A 32 3.65 -5.18 0.49
C ASP A 32 3.82 -4.37 -0.79
N TRP A 33 2.70 -4.18 -1.48
CA TRP A 33 2.68 -3.70 -2.86
C TRP A 33 1.78 -2.49 -3.04
N VAL A 34 2.12 -1.68 -4.03
CA VAL A 34 1.37 -0.52 -4.53
C VAL A 34 1.08 -0.73 -6.01
N GLU A 35 -0.16 -0.51 -6.44
CA GLU A 35 -0.50 -0.33 -7.86
C GLU A 35 -0.31 1.14 -8.24
N CYS A 36 0.51 1.43 -9.25
CA CYS A 36 0.83 2.78 -9.68
C CYS A 36 0.32 3.07 -11.10
N PRO A 37 -0.65 3.99 -11.28
CA PRO A 37 -1.20 4.31 -12.60
C PRO A 37 -0.21 5.08 -13.48
N GLN A 38 0.65 5.90 -12.87
CA GLN A 38 1.67 6.66 -13.59
C GLN A 38 2.76 5.73 -14.17
N CYS A 39 3.22 4.76 -13.37
CA CYS A 39 4.25 3.80 -13.78
C CYS A 39 3.67 2.58 -14.51
N LYS A 40 2.35 2.43 -14.53
CA LYS A 40 1.61 1.34 -15.20
C LYS A 40 2.01 -0.05 -14.69
N GLY A 41 2.04 -0.24 -13.36
CA GLY A 41 2.43 -1.52 -12.78
C GLY A 41 2.26 -1.62 -11.27
N VAL A 42 2.69 -2.75 -10.72
CA VAL A 42 2.68 -3.05 -9.29
C VAL A 42 4.13 -3.06 -8.77
N PHE A 43 4.38 -2.35 -7.68
CA PHE A 43 5.72 -2.09 -7.15
C PHE A 43 5.75 -2.33 -5.63
N PRO A 44 6.89 -2.75 -5.08
CA PRO A 44 7.03 -2.90 -3.63
C PRO A 44 7.00 -1.53 -2.94
N ILE A 45 6.52 -1.52 -1.69
CA ILE A 45 6.66 -0.37 -0.76
C ILE A 45 8.10 -0.18 -0.32
#